data_AF-A0A3G9GDU3-F1
#
_entry.id   AF-A0A3G9GDU3-F1
#
_cell.length_a   1.000
_cell.length_b   1.000
_cell.length_c   1.000
_cell.angle_alpha   90.00
_cell.angle_beta   90.00
_cell.angle_gamma   90.00
#
_symmetry.space_group_name_H-M   'P 1'
#
loop_
_entity.id
_entity.type
_entity.pdbx_description
1 polymer ?
#
loop_
_entity_poly.entity_id
_entity_poly.type
_entity_poly.pdbx_seq_one_letter_code
_entity_poly.pdbx_strand_id
1 'polypeptide(L)' 'MLDPLRLKKLRKSKCFSQDDLARHARNSRCPVSSASIKRAELGSPVRYRTAKNLALALEVEVDSLFACVE' A
#
# COMPACT_ATOMS: atom_id res chain seq x y z
N MET A 1 10.13 0.37 -8.56
CA MET A 1 8.91 1.13 -8.17
C MET A 1 7.92 0.18 -7.50
N LEU A 2 6.90 0.69 -6.79
CA LEU A 2 5.83 -0.18 -6.27
C LEU A 2 5.07 -0.85 -7.43
N ASP A 3 4.71 -2.12 -7.27
CA ASP A 3 3.85 -2.84 -8.21
C ASP A 3 2.38 -2.50 -7.92
N PRO A 4 1.70 -1.76 -8.82
CA PRO A 4 0.34 -1.28 -8.58
C PRO A 4 -0.69 -2.41 -8.57
N LEU A 5 -0.48 -3.44 -9.40
CA LEU A 5 -1.37 -4.59 -9.51
C LEU A 5 -1.25 -5.47 -8.27
N ARG A 6 -0.02 -5.71 -7.80
CA ARG A 6 0.23 -6.46 -6.58
C ARG A 6 -0.36 -5.76 -5.36
N LEU A 7 -0.17 -4.44 -5.24
CA LEU A 7 -0.74 -3.66 -4.14
C LEU A 7 -2.27 -3.76 -4.11
N LYS A 8 -2.92 -3.58 -5.28
CA LYS A 8 -4.38 -3.68 -5.41
C LYS A 8 -4.91 -5.08 -5.12
N LYS A 9 -4.20 -6.12 -5.57
CA LYS A 9 -4.54 -7.52 -5.28
C LYS A 9 -4.45 -7.81 -3.79
N LEU A 10 -3.36 -7.40 -3.14
CA LEU A 10 -3.12 -7.64 -1.71
C LEU A 10 -4.13 -6.91 -0.83
N ARG A 11 -4.46 -5.65 -1.15
CA ARG A 11 -5.51 -4.92 -0.45
C ARG A 11 -6.86 -5.64 -0.54
N LYS A 12 -7.23 -6.08 -1.75
CA LYS A 12 -8.49 -6.81 -1.98
C LYS A 12 -8.53 -8.17 -1.29
N SER A 13 -7.42 -8.92 -1.25
CA SER A 13 -7.37 -10.21 -0.53
C SER A 13 -7.55 -10.05 0.98
N LYS A 14 -7.27 -8.87 1.53
CA LYS A 14 -7.56 -8.50 2.92
C LYS A 14 -8.93 -7.84 3.11
N CYS A 15 -9.80 -7.88 2.09
CA CYS A 15 -11.15 -7.32 2.11
C CYS A 15 -11.22 -5.81 2.42
N PHE A 16 -10.17 -5.05 2.10
CA PHE A 16 -10.16 -3.61 2.31
C PHE A 16 -10.57 -2.85 1.04
N SER A 17 -11.44 -1.85 1.16
CA SER A 17 -11.48 -0.72 0.22
C SER A 17 -10.26 0.20 0.42
N GLN A 18 -10.07 1.21 -0.44
CA GLN A 18 -9.00 2.19 -0.24
C GLN A 18 -9.21 3.00 1.05
N ASP A 19 -10.45 3.32 1.40
CA ASP A 19 -10.77 4.03 2.64
C ASP A 19 -10.67 3.12 3.87
N ASP A 20 -11.03 1.84 3.76
CA ASP A 20 -10.84 0.89 4.86
C ASP A 20 -9.37 0.70 5.18
N LEU A 21 -8.51 0.56 4.15
CA LEU A 21 -7.06 0.47 4.36
C LEU A 21 -6.51 1.75 4.98
N ALA A 22 -6.96 2.92 4.54
CA ALA A 22 -6.53 4.20 5.13
C ALA A 22 -6.93 4.31 6.60
N ARG A 23 -8.15 3.87 6.95
CA ARG A 23 -8.65 3.83 8.33
C ARG A 23 -7.88 2.83 9.18
N HIS A 24 -7.68 1.62 8.67
CA HIS A 24 -6.89 0.58 9.34
C HIS A 24 -5.46 1.06 9.61
N ALA A 25 -4.78 1.60 8.61
CA ALA A 25 -3.41 2.09 8.74
C ALA A 25 -3.28 3.24 9.76
N ARG A 26 -4.31 4.09 9.86
CA ARG A 26 -4.36 5.15 10.88
C ARG A 26 -4.45 4.56 12.30
N ASN A 27 -5.29 3.55 12.49
CA ASN A 27 -5.46 2.88 13.78
C ASN A 27 -4.20 2.10 14.19
N SER A 28 -3.49 1.54 13.22
CA SER A 28 -2.24 0.77 13.41
C SER A 28 -0.97 1.64 13.52
N ARG A 29 -1.10 2.96 13.71
CA ARG A 29 0.01 3.94 13.81
C ARG A 29 0.97 3.97 12.59
N CYS A 30 0.51 3.53 11.42
CA CYS A 30 1.24 3.58 10.15
C CYS A 30 0.47 4.42 9.10
N PRO A 31 0.21 5.72 9.36
CA PRO A 31 -0.78 6.48 8.60
C PRO A 31 -0.45 6.58 7.10
N VAL A 32 -1.44 6.24 6.28
CA VAL A 32 -1.46 6.49 4.84
C VAL A 32 -2.87 6.97 4.44
N SER A 33 -2.95 8.00 3.60
CA SER A 33 -4.24 8.51 3.13
C SER A 33 -4.80 7.68 1.97
N SER A 34 -6.13 7.66 1.81
CA SER A 34 -6.79 7.04 0.65
C SER A 34 -6.28 7.61 -0.68
N ALA A 35 -5.99 8.92 -0.74
CA ALA A 35 -5.34 9.53 -1.91
C ALA A 35 -3.93 8.98 -2.21
N SER A 36 -3.14 8.64 -1.19
CA SER A 36 -1.82 8.05 -1.37
C SER A 36 -1.91 6.58 -1.80
N ILE A 37 -2.88 5.83 -1.27
CA ILE A 37 -3.19 4.47 -1.72
C ILE A 37 -3.62 4.49 -3.18
N LYS A 38 -4.56 5.38 -3.55
CA LYS A 38 -5.03 5.53 -4.94
C LYS A 38 -3.88 5.83 -5.90
N ARG A 39 -3.00 6.76 -5.55
CA ARG A 39 -1.81 7.07 -6.37
C ARG A 39 -0.89 5.86 -6.53
N ALA A 40 -0.60 5.14 -5.45
CA ALA A 40 0.24 3.93 -5.50
C ALA A 40 -0.40 2.83 -6.38
N GLU A 41 -1.71 2.62 -6.28
CA GLU A 41 -2.44 1.65 -7.12
C GLU A 41 -2.60 2.07 -8.59
N LEU A 42 -2.40 3.35 -8.90
CA LEU A 42 -2.31 3.88 -10.26
C LEU A 42 -0.86 3.91 -10.78
N GLY A 43 0.11 3.43 -10.01
CA GLY A 43 1.52 3.42 -10.39
C GLY A 43 2.25 4.75 -10.28
N SER A 44 1.62 5.75 -9.65
CA SER A 44 2.32 7.00 -9.34
C SER A 44 3.43 6.76 -8.31
N PRO A 45 4.61 7.36 -8.48
CA PRO A 45 5.66 7.33 -7.46
C PRO A 45 5.16 7.81 -6.11
N VAL A 46 5.50 7.06 -5.05
CA VAL A 46 5.25 7.45 -3.67
C VAL A 46 6.57 7.46 -2.89
N ARG A 47 6.62 8.25 -1.81
CA ARG A 47 7.79 8.29 -0.94
C ARG A 47 7.99 6.93 -0.28
N TYR A 48 9.24 6.57 0.01
CA TYR A 48 9.58 5.32 0.70
C TYR A 48 8.81 5.13 2.02
N ARG A 49 8.59 6.21 2.80
CA ARG A 49 7.74 6.17 4.01
C ARG A 49 6.31 5.66 3.75
N THR A 50 5.75 5.98 2.58
CA THR A 50 4.40 5.54 2.19
C THR A 50 4.42 4.07 1.81
N ALA A 51 5.45 3.61 1.09
CA ALA A 51 5.66 2.19 0.82
C ALA A 51 5.78 1.39 2.12
N LYS A 52 6.61 1.85 3.06
CA LYS A 52 6.76 1.25 4.40
C LYS A 52 5.43 1.18 5.15
N ASN A 53 4.67 2.28 5.19
CA ASN A 53 3.38 2.31 5.89
C ASN A 53 2.34 1.40 5.22
N LEU A 54 2.31 1.31 3.89
CA LEU A 54 1.46 0.36 3.17
C LEU A 54 1.83 -1.07 3.50
N ALA A 55 3.13 -1.40 3.54
CA ALA A 55 3.62 -2.73 3.88
C ALA A 55 3.22 -3.12 5.31
N LEU A 56 3.39 -2.21 6.27
CA LEU A 56 2.94 -2.41 7.66
C LEU A 56 1.43 -2.59 7.75
N ALA A 57 0.63 -1.75 7.09
CA ALA A 57 -0.83 -1.84 7.10
C ALA A 57 -1.37 -3.10 6.38
N LEU A 58 -0.61 -3.65 5.44
CA LEU A 58 -0.93 -4.88 4.73
C LEU A 58 -0.24 -6.11 5.35
N GLU A 59 0.53 -5.93 6.42
CA GLU A 59 1.30 -6.96 7.14
C GLU A 59 2.16 -7.81 6.19
N VAL A 60 2.92 -7.15 5.33
CA VAL A 60 3.88 -7.79 4.42
C VAL A 60 5.23 -7.08 4.50
N GLU A 61 6.27 -7.73 4.00
CA GLU A 61 7.58 -7.08 3.86
C GLU A 61 7.52 -5.98 2.80
N VAL A 62 8.24 -4.89 3.04
CA VAL A 62 8.20 -3.72 2.15
C VAL A 62 8.69 -4.05 0.73
N ASP A 63 9.69 -4.92 0.62
CA ASP A 63 10.25 -5.38 -0.66
C ASP A 63 9.26 -6.20 -1.47
N SER A 64 8.32 -6.87 -0.80
CA SER A 64 7.23 -7.58 -1.48
C SER A 64 6.28 -6.65 -2.23
N LEU A 65 6.27 -5.34 -1.95
CA LEU A 65 5.44 -4.39 -2.67
C LEU A 65 6.11 -3.83 -3.93
N PHE A 66 7.41 -4.07 -4.12
CA PHE A 66 8.12 -3.60 -5.31
C PHE A 66 8.00 -4.60 -6.46
N ALA A 67 7.98 -4.07 -7.68
CA ALA A 67 8.12 -4.91 -8.87
C ALA A 67 9.51 -5.56 -8.85
N CYS A 68 9.57 -6.85 -9.22
CA CYS A 68 10.85 -7.49 -9.50
C CYS A 68 11.45 -6.80 -10.72
N VAL A 69 12.67 -6.29 -10.58
CA VAL A 69 13.44 -5.80 -11.72
C VAL A 69 14.30 -6.99 -12.14
N GLU A 70 13.98 -7.59 -13.30
CA GLU A 70 14.91 -8.46 -14.02
C GLU A 70 15.98 -7.62 -14.73
#